data_AF-A0A3D2JX81-F1
#
_entry.id   AF-A0A3D2JX81-F1
#
_cell.length_a   1.000
_cell.length_b   1.000
_cell.length_c   1.000
_cell.angle_alpha   90.00
_cell.angle_beta   90.00
_cell.angle_gamma   90.00
#
_symmetry.space_group_name_H-M   'P 1'
#
loop_
_entity.id
_entity.type
_entity.pdbx_description
1 polymer ?
#
loop_
_entity_poly.entity_id
_entity_poly.type
_entity_poly.pdbx_seq_one_letter_code
_entity_poly.pdbx_strand_id
1 'polypeptide(L)'
;SRGDRTGDDASANVNSPLGRIGWFENPGATAVRGEWARHDISRRVRGMFDKFMTRDLDNDGDLDFIGTRGNSYPYDGVFWLEQVRSDEPRAAFQRARAQESNEMPLP
;
A
#
# COMPACT_ATOMS: atom_id res chain seq x y z
N SER A 1 -13.49 -10.42 5.35
CA SER A 1 -13.28 -10.53 3.90
C SER A 1 -14.50 -11.19 3.28
N ARG A 2 -15.12 -10.58 2.25
CA ARG A 2 -16.05 -11.30 1.36
C ARG A 2 -15.19 -11.83 0.20
N GLY A 3 -15.35 -13.10 -0.18
CA GLY A 3 -14.59 -13.73 -1.27
C GLY A 3 -13.48 -14.68 -0.82
N ASP A 4 -12.83 -15.31 -1.81
CA ASP A 4 -11.72 -16.24 -1.59
C ASP A 4 -10.54 -15.54 -0.89
N ARG A 5 -9.89 -16.27 0.02
CA ARG A 5 -8.72 -15.79 0.76
C ARG A 5 -7.44 -15.97 -0.04
N THR A 6 -7.38 -17.01 -0.87
CA THR A 6 -6.20 -17.39 -1.62
C THR A 6 -6.14 -16.82 -3.03
N GLY A 7 -7.28 -16.59 -3.66
CA GLY A 7 -7.45 -16.01 -4.99
C GLY A 7 -8.16 -14.66 -4.97
N ASP A 8 -7.87 -13.85 -5.98
CA ASP A 8 -8.57 -12.58 -6.21
C ASP A 8 -10.00 -12.82 -6.71
N ASP A 9 -10.93 -11.94 -6.33
CA ASP A 9 -12.28 -11.95 -6.89
C ASP A 9 -12.22 -11.58 -8.38
N ALA A 10 -12.59 -12.53 -9.24
CA ALA A 10 -12.58 -12.36 -10.70
C ALA A 10 -13.54 -11.26 -11.19
N SER A 11 -14.50 -10.83 -10.37
CA SER A 11 -15.41 -9.73 -10.68
C SER A 11 -14.90 -8.34 -10.24
N ALA A 12 -13.78 -8.30 -9.51
CA ALA A 12 -13.19 -7.05 -9.06
C ALA A 12 -12.76 -6.19 -10.27
N ASN A 13 -13.12 -4.91 -10.21
CA ASN A 13 -12.81 -3.95 -11.26
C ASN A 13 -12.34 -2.62 -10.65
N VAL A 14 -12.02 -1.66 -11.52
CA VAL A 14 -11.48 -0.37 -11.10
C VAL A 14 -12.40 0.36 -10.11
N ASN A 15 -13.71 0.17 -10.17
CA ASN A 15 -14.68 0.83 -9.28
C ASN A 15 -14.97 0.04 -7.98
N SER A 16 -14.38 -1.15 -7.80
CA SER A 16 -14.60 -1.97 -6.60
C SER A 16 -14.01 -1.32 -5.33
N PRO A 17 -14.62 -1.51 -4.14
CA PRO A 17 -14.02 -1.07 -2.88
C PRO A 17 -12.85 -2.00 -2.50
N LEU A 18 -11.62 -1.59 -2.82
CA LEU A 18 -10.40 -2.38 -2.67
C LEU A 18 -9.47 -1.84 -1.59
N GLY A 19 -8.61 -2.71 -1.05
CA GLY A 19 -7.59 -2.34 -0.08
C GLY A 19 -6.56 -1.41 -0.70
N ARG A 20 -6.22 -0.33 0.01
CA ARG A 20 -5.36 0.73 -0.52
C ARG A 20 -4.38 1.26 0.52
N ILE A 21 -3.17 1.58 0.09
CA ILE A 21 -2.17 2.32 0.83
C ILE A 21 -1.94 3.64 0.10
N GLY A 22 -2.02 4.74 0.83
CA GLY A 22 -1.68 6.07 0.34
C GLY A 22 -1.45 7.00 1.52
N TRP A 23 -0.79 8.10 1.28
CA TRP A 23 -0.54 9.15 2.26
C TRP A 23 -1.04 10.49 1.76
N PHE A 24 -1.29 11.40 2.69
CA PHE A 24 -1.71 12.76 2.41
C PHE A 24 -0.61 13.69 2.87
N GLU A 25 -0.12 14.51 1.96
CA GLU A 25 0.91 15.49 2.22
C GLU A 25 0.36 16.60 3.09
N ASN A 26 1.02 16.85 4.21
CA ASN A 26 0.69 17.97 5.08
C ASN A 26 1.04 19.27 4.34
N PRO A 27 0.05 20.13 4.00
CA PRO A 27 0.29 21.33 3.21
C PRO A 27 0.95 22.46 4.03
N GLY A 28 1.30 22.20 5.29
CA GLY A 28 1.83 23.17 6.24
C GLY A 28 0.74 23.79 7.12
N ALA A 29 1.17 24.36 8.25
CA ALA A 29 0.27 24.78 9.33
C ALA A 29 -0.77 25.83 8.90
N THR A 30 -0.45 26.68 7.93
CA THR A 30 -1.33 27.75 7.43
C THR A 30 -2.35 27.26 6.41
N ALA A 31 -2.12 26.11 5.77
CA ALA A 31 -2.96 25.55 4.72
C ALA A 31 -3.72 24.29 5.15
N VAL A 32 -3.72 23.96 6.46
CA VAL A 32 -4.32 22.73 7.03
C VAL A 32 -5.82 22.52 6.68
N ARG A 33 -6.55 23.63 6.42
CA ARG A 33 -7.97 23.62 6.02
C ARG A 33 -8.19 23.51 4.51
N GLY A 34 -7.12 23.58 3.73
CA GLY A 34 -7.14 23.40 2.28
C GLY A 34 -7.05 21.94 1.86
N GLU A 35 -6.75 21.73 0.58
CA GLU A 35 -6.54 20.39 0.03
C GLU A 35 -5.20 19.80 0.51
N TRP A 36 -5.24 18.54 0.90
CA TRP A 36 -4.04 17.75 1.18
C TRP A 36 -3.75 16.90 -0.04
N ALA A 37 -2.58 17.10 -0.66
CA ALA A 37 -2.18 16.33 -1.83
C ALA A 37 -2.11 14.85 -1.46
N ARG A 38 -2.86 14.02 -2.19
CA ARG A 38 -2.90 12.58 -1.98
C ARG A 38 -1.86 11.90 -2.85
N HIS A 39 -1.11 10.99 -2.25
CA HIS A 39 -0.11 10.16 -2.90
C HIS A 39 -0.46 8.69 -2.68
N ASP A 40 -0.77 7.97 -3.76
CA ASP A 40 -1.15 6.55 -3.70
C ASP A 40 0.07 5.65 -3.87
N ILE A 41 0.20 4.64 -3.01
CA ILE A 41 1.31 3.65 -3.03
C ILE A 41 0.83 2.33 -3.63
N SER A 42 -0.32 1.82 -3.20
CA SER A 42 -0.87 0.57 -3.74
C SER A 42 -2.37 0.53 -3.64
N ARG A 43 -2.98 -0.21 -4.56
CA ARG A 43 -4.36 -0.63 -4.47
C ARG A 43 -4.49 -2.05 -4.98
N ARG A 44 -4.98 -2.97 -4.15
CA ARG A 44 -5.00 -4.40 -4.48
C ARG A 44 -6.36 -5.03 -4.28
N VAL A 45 -6.68 -6.02 -5.11
CA VAL A 45 -7.95 -6.77 -5.00
C VAL A 45 -8.09 -7.38 -3.60
N ARG A 46 -6.99 -7.90 -3.05
CA ARG A 46 -6.87 -8.36 -1.67
C ARG A 46 -5.79 -7.58 -0.94
N GLY A 47 -6.18 -6.89 0.12
CA GLY A 47 -5.26 -6.23 1.05
C GLY A 47 -6.04 -5.64 2.21
N MET A 48 -5.70 -6.05 3.43
CA MET A 48 -6.12 -5.37 4.66
C MET A 48 -4.85 -4.88 5.33
N PHE A 49 -4.68 -3.56 5.41
CA PHE A 49 -3.51 -2.92 5.98
C PHE A 49 -3.96 -2.23 7.27
N ASP A 50 -3.39 -2.63 8.41
CA ASP A 50 -3.98 -2.27 9.72
C ASP A 50 -3.17 -1.23 10.49
N LYS A 51 -1.84 -1.32 10.45
CA LYS A 51 -0.92 -0.42 11.18
C LYS A 51 0.25 -0.08 10.30
N PHE A 52 0.78 1.13 10.49
CA PHE A 52 2.00 1.61 9.86
C PHE A 52 2.90 2.28 10.90
N MET A 53 4.21 2.10 10.75
CA MET A 53 5.26 2.85 11.46
C MET A 53 6.29 3.28 10.43
N THR A 54 6.92 4.44 10.66
CA THR A 54 8.02 4.94 9.81
C THR A 54 9.36 4.83 10.52
N ARG A 55 10.37 4.39 9.79
CA ARG A 55 11.77 4.31 10.25
C ARG A 55 12.68 4.07 9.06
N ASP A 56 13.85 4.68 9.07
CA ASP A 56 14.97 4.30 8.19
C ASP A 56 15.45 2.88 8.58
N LEU A 57 15.09 1.86 7.79
CA LEU A 57 15.35 0.46 8.14
C LEU A 57 16.67 -0.08 7.60
N ASP A 58 17.13 0.43 6.46
CA ASP A 58 18.36 0.01 5.82
C ASP A 58 19.54 0.98 6.05
N ASN A 59 19.29 2.12 6.69
CA ASN A 59 20.25 3.19 7.00
C ASN A 59 20.77 3.93 5.77
N ASP A 60 19.93 4.11 4.75
CA ASP A 60 20.27 4.89 3.56
C ASP A 60 19.99 6.40 3.71
N GLY A 61 19.38 6.80 4.84
CA GLY A 61 19.10 8.20 5.18
C GLY A 61 17.70 8.67 4.79
N ASP A 62 16.82 7.78 4.35
CA ASP A 62 15.42 8.10 4.12
C ASP A 62 14.43 7.25 4.93
N LEU A 63 13.14 7.61 4.88
CA LEU A 63 12.13 7.01 5.76
C LEU A 63 11.33 5.94 5.03
N ASP A 64 11.39 4.72 5.54
CA ASP A 64 10.57 3.61 5.08
C ASP A 64 9.26 3.48 5.87
N PHE A 65 8.38 2.59 5.39
CA PHE A 65 7.20 2.14 6.12
C PHE A 65 7.27 0.66 6.50
N ILE A 66 6.92 0.35 7.73
CA ILE A 66 6.64 -1.00 8.21
C ILE A 66 5.15 -1.10 8.48
N GLY A 67 4.50 -2.08 7.87
CA GLY A 67 3.08 -2.29 8.03
C GLY A 67 2.70 -3.70 8.44
N THR A 68 1.50 -3.85 9.01
CA THR A 68 0.91 -5.16 9.27
C THR A 68 -0.24 -5.44 8.31
N ARG A 69 -0.31 -6.69 7.86
CA ARG A 69 -1.46 -7.23 7.15
C ARG A 69 -2.15 -8.23 8.07
N GLY A 70 -3.25 -7.81 8.69
CA GLY A 70 -4.09 -8.69 9.52
C GLY A 70 -5.35 -9.14 8.79
N ASN A 71 -6.08 -10.08 9.40
CA ASN A 71 -7.32 -10.66 8.88
C ASN A 71 -7.21 -11.23 7.44
N SER A 72 -6.00 -11.55 7.01
CA SER A 72 -5.56 -11.90 5.66
C SER A 72 -4.96 -13.30 5.54
N TYR A 73 -5.06 -14.18 6.54
CA TYR A 73 -4.77 -15.63 6.47
C TYR A 73 -5.06 -16.23 5.07
N PRO A 74 -4.15 -17.02 4.47
CA PRO A 74 -2.85 -17.43 4.99
C PRO A 74 -1.76 -16.35 4.81
N TYR A 75 -2.14 -15.15 4.37
CA TYR A 75 -1.20 -14.11 3.95
C TYR A 75 -0.94 -13.04 5.00
N ASP A 76 -1.35 -13.27 6.25
CA ASP A 76 -1.05 -12.39 7.38
C ASP A 76 0.45 -12.19 7.57
N GLY A 77 0.83 -11.05 8.16
CA GLY A 77 2.21 -10.81 8.55
C GLY A 77 2.60 -9.34 8.61
N VAL A 78 3.90 -9.11 8.55
CA VAL A 78 4.54 -7.79 8.50
C VAL A 78 5.14 -7.61 7.11
N PHE A 79 5.05 -6.40 6.57
CA PHE A 79 5.71 -6.02 5.33
C PHE A 79 6.51 -4.72 5.53
N TRP A 80 7.52 -4.55 4.70
CA TRP A 80 8.36 -3.36 4.62
C TRP A 80 8.17 -2.75 3.23
N LEU A 81 7.98 -1.43 3.19
CA LEU A 81 8.01 -0.61 1.99
C LEU A 81 9.23 0.28 2.07
N GLU A 82 10.25 -0.11 1.31
CA GLU A 82 11.47 0.68 1.10
C GLU A 82 11.14 1.92 0.26
N GLN A 83 11.62 3.08 0.67
CA GLN A 83 11.52 4.28 -0.15
C GLN A 83 12.67 4.32 -1.17
N VAL A 84 12.42 3.78 -2.35
CA VAL A 84 13.42 3.80 -3.42
C VAL A 84 13.28 5.07 -4.27
N ARG A 85 14.28 5.96 -4.20
CA ARG A 85 14.37 7.10 -5.12
C ARG A 85 14.91 6.64 -6.46
N SER A 86 14.16 6.91 -7.54
CA SER A 86 14.61 6.60 -8.90
C SER A 86 14.13 7.64 -9.90
N ASP A 87 14.95 7.84 -10.94
CA ASP A 87 14.61 8.71 -12.07
C ASP A 87 13.54 8.09 -12.98
N GLU A 88 13.33 6.78 -12.88
CA GLU A 88 12.34 6.02 -13.63
C GLU A 88 11.30 5.39 -12.69
N PRO A 89 10.03 5.23 -13.10
CA PRO A 89 9.02 4.56 -12.29
C PRO A 89 9.40 3.12 -11.94
N ARG A 90 9.20 2.73 -10.68
CA ARG A 90 9.38 1.36 -10.19
C ARG A 90 8.07 0.84 -9.60
N ALA A 91 7.92 -0.49 -9.57
CA ALA A 91 6.80 -1.10 -8.86
C ALA A 91 6.92 -0.78 -7.36
N ALA A 92 5.82 -0.35 -6.75
CA ALA A 92 5.81 -0.01 -5.32
C ALA A 92 6.04 -1.22 -4.39
N PHE A 93 5.98 -2.45 -4.93
CA PHE A 93 6.15 -3.69 -4.16
C PHE A 93 7.03 -4.67 -4.90
N GLN A 94 7.98 -5.24 -4.16
CA GLN A 94 8.51 -6.56 -4.49
C GLN A 94 7.56 -7.63 -3.93
N ARG A 95 7.12 -8.54 -4.79
CA ARG A 95 6.26 -9.64 -4.35
C ARG A 95 7.02 -10.55 -3.38
N ALA A 96 6.43 -10.83 -2.22
CA ALA A 96 6.97 -11.81 -1.28
C ALA A 96 6.72 -13.27 -1.73
N ARG A 97 5.89 -13.47 -2.76
CA ARG A 97 5.36 -14.78 -3.18
C ARG A 97 5.34 -14.89 -4.70
N ALA A 98 5.28 -16.12 -5.22
CA ALA A 98 5.16 -16.37 -6.66
C ALA A 98 3.88 -15.75 -7.24
N GLN A 99 2.78 -15.83 -6.49
CA GLN A 99 1.51 -15.19 -6.81
C GLN A 99 1.11 -14.28 -5.64
N GLU A 100 0.91 -13.00 -5.94
CA GLU A 100 0.36 -12.02 -5.00
C GLU A 100 -0.93 -11.44 -5.60
N SER A 101 -1.74 -10.77 -4.78
CA SER A 101 -2.97 -10.13 -5.28
C SER A 101 -2.66 -9.08 -6.34
N ASN A 102 -3.49 -9.01 -7.36
CA ASN A 102 -3.39 -8.07 -8.46
C ASN A 102 -3.48 -6.62 -7.95
N GLU A 103 -2.61 -5.79 -8.50
CA GLU A 103 -2.69 -4.35 -8.37
C GLU A 103 -3.77 -3.80 -9.31
N MET A 104 -4.46 -2.77 -8.86
CA MET A 104 -5.56 -2.13 -9.57
C MET A 104 -5.29 -0.63 -9.70
N PRO A 105 -5.54 -0.04 -10.87
CA PRO A 105 -5.39 1.40 -11.05
C PRO A 105 -6.40 2.17 -10.19
N LEU A 106 -6.23 3.48 -10.11
CA LEU A 106 -7.24 4.36 -9.56
C LEU A 106 -8.46 4.43 -10.51
N PRO A 107 -9.70 4.56 -9.98
CA PRO A 107 -10.88 4.90 -10.78
C PRO A 107 -10.70 6.20 -11.55
#